data_AF-A0A3D2HR51-F1
#
_entry.id   AF-A0A3D2HR51-F1
#
_cell.length_a   1.000
_cell.length_b   1.000
_cell.length_c   1.000
_cell.angle_alpha   90.00
_cell.angle_beta   90.00
_cell.angle_gamma   90.00
#
_symmetry.space_group_name_H-M   'P 1'
#
loop_
_entity.id
_entity.type
_entity.pdbx_description
1 polymer ?
#
loop_
_entity_poly.entity_id
_entity_poly.type
_entity_poly.pdbx_seq_one_letter_code
_entity_poly.pdbx_strand_id
1 'polypeptide(L)' 'YEYIRWIVNDDVDPKTLDLASDTKRIQDLRGNHLLLFTSYWSIDWALEHNKGLELREFGTN' A
#
# COMPACT_ATOMS: atom_id res chain seq x y z
N TYR A 1 -9.27 9.63 -0.32
CA TYR A 1 -8.60 8.42 0.16
C TYR A 1 -9.30 8.00 1.41
N GLU A 2 -9.85 6.79 1.40
CA GLU A 2 -10.66 6.26 2.50
C GLU A 2 -9.88 5.23 3.32
N TYR A 3 -8.90 4.56 2.71
CA TYR A 3 -8.12 3.51 3.36
C TYR A 3 -6.63 3.81 3.25
N ILE A 4 -5.93 3.67 4.38
CA ILE A 4 -4.49 3.85 4.45
C ILE A 4 -3.89 2.52 4.89
N ARG A 5 -2.85 2.06 4.18
CA ARG A 5 -2.11 0.84 4.52
C ARG A 5 -0.60 1.08 4.52
N TRP A 6 0.07 0.53 5.52
CA TRP A 6 1.51 0.36 5.55
C TRP A 6 1.92 -0.81 4.68
N ILE A 7 2.97 -0.63 3.88
CA ILE A 7 3.68 -1.76 3.28
C ILE A 7 4.55 -2.35 4.38
N VAL A 8 4.34 -3.62 4.71
CA VAL A 8 5.06 -4.30 5.79
C VAL A 8 6.38 -4.91 5.29
N ASN A 9 6.49 -5.17 3.99
CA ASN A 9 7.68 -5.78 3.41
C ASN A 9 8.77 -4.75 3.15
N ASP A 10 9.93 -4.98 3.75
CA ASP A 10 11.14 -4.21 3.45
C ASP A 10 11.74 -4.58 2.08
N ASP A 11 11.45 -5.78 1.57
CA ASP A 11 12.03 -6.32 0.34
C ASP A 11 11.29 -5.91 -0.94
N VAL A 12 10.17 -5.19 -0.81
CA VAL A 12 9.31 -4.80 -1.94
C VAL A 12 9.58 -3.35 -2.29
N ASP A 13 10.02 -3.09 -3.53
CA ASP A 13 10.16 -1.73 -4.03
C ASP A 13 8.76 -1.12 -4.32
N PRO A 14 8.34 -0.07 -3.61
CA PRO A 14 7.04 0.57 -3.86
C PRO A 14 6.91 1.11 -5.28
N LYS A 15 8.02 1.34 -5.99
CA LYS A 15 8.02 1.81 -7.38
C LYS A 15 7.61 0.72 -8.36
N THR A 16 7.92 -0.54 -8.06
CA THR A 16 7.60 -1.69 -8.92
C THR A 16 6.20 -2.23 -8.71
N LEU A 17 5.49 -1.76 -7.68
CA LEU A 17 4.14 -2.20 -7.39
C LEU A 17 3.17 -1.90 -8.54
N ASP A 18 2.34 -2.88 -8.89
CA ASP A 18 1.19 -2.71 -9.77
C ASP A 18 -0.02 -2.29 -8.92
N LEU A 19 -0.39 -1.02 -9.03
CA LEU A 19 -1.48 -0.44 -8.23
C LEU A 19 -2.51 0.17 -9.17
N ALA A 20 -3.77 0.16 -8.75
CA ALA A 20 -4.82 0.87 -9.44
C ALA A 20 -4.49 2.38 -9.53
N SER A 21 -4.97 3.04 -10.59
CA SER A 21 -4.70 4.45 -10.88
C SER A 21 -5.19 5.42 -9.80
N ASP A 22 -6.14 4.95 -8.98
CA ASP A 22 -6.74 5.66 -7.86
C ASP A 22 -5.91 5.55 -6.56
N THR A 23 -4.87 4.72 -6.57
CA THR A 23 -3.99 4.47 -5.42
C THR A 23 -2.79 5.42 -5.42
N LYS A 24 -2.50 6.02 -4.27
CA LYS A 24 -1.31 6.89 -4.10
C LYS A 24 -0.25 6.25 -3.21
N ARG A 25 1.00 6.43 -3.61
CA ARG A 25 2.19 6.05 -2.85
C ARG A 25 2.68 7.26 -2.06
N ILE A 26 2.87 7.10 -0.76
CA ILE A 26 3.39 8.13 0.14
C ILE A 26 4.55 7.55 0.95
N GLN A 27 5.47 8.41 1.37
CA GLN A 27 6.50 8.08 2.34
C GLN A 27 6.31 8.97 3.57
N ASP A 28 6.36 8.38 4.76
CA ASP A 28 6.32 9.15 6.01
C ASP A 28 7.68 9.85 6.26
N LEU A 29 7.73 10.70 7.30
CA LEU A 29 8.95 11.40 7.69
C LEU A 29 10.06 10.47 8.24
N ARG A 30 9.71 9.22 8.58
CA ARG A 30 10.64 8.20 9.10
C ARG A 30 11.15 7.27 7.99
N GLY A 31 10.72 7.48 6.74
CA GLY A 31 11.12 6.70 5.57
C GLY A 31 10.22 5.51 5.25
N ASN A 32 9.17 5.25 6.03
CA ASN A 32 8.26 4.12 5.83
C ASN A 32 7.28 4.40 4.68
N HIS A 33 6.97 3.37 3.90
CA HIS A 33 6.11 3.48 2.73
C HIS A 33 4.64 3.17 3.03
N LEU A 34 3.77 4.04 2.53
CA LEU A 34 2.32 4.04 2.73
C LEU A 34 1.62 4.02 1.39
N LEU A 35 0.50 3.29 1.35
CA LEU A 35 -0.44 3.32 0.25
C LEU A 35 -1.77 3.91 0.71
N LEU A 36 -2.25 4.88 -0.06
CA LEU A 36 -3.58 5.47 0.09
C LEU A 36 -4.50 4.89 -0.98
N PHE A 37 -5.55 4.22 -0.54
CA PHE A 37 -6.57 3.66 -1.42
C PHE A 37 -7.87 4.45 -1.32
N THR A 38 -8.62 4.46 -2.41
CA THR A 38 -9.94 5.06 -2.52
C THR A 38 -11.06 4.04 -2.42
N SER A 39 -10.77 2.74 -2.55
CA SER A 39 -11.75 1.66 -2.40
C SER A 39 -11.11 0.37 -1.92
N TYR A 40 -11.90 -0.57 -1.40
CA TYR A 40 -11.43 -1.92 -1.04
C TYR A 40 -10.95 -2.71 -2.25
N TRP A 41 -11.62 -2.59 -3.39
CA TRP A 41 -11.22 -3.27 -4.62
C TRP A 41 -9.78 -2.92 -5.04
N SER A 42 -9.38 -1.66 -4.86
CA SER A 42 -8.01 -1.20 -5.14
C SER A 42 -6.97 -1.85 -4.22
N ILE A 43 -7.37 -2.23 -3.00
CA ILE A 43 -6.52 -2.96 -2.03
C ILE A 43 -6.37 -4.41 -2.49
N ASP A 44 -7.48 -5.08 -2.82
CA ASP A 44 -7.48 -6.47 -3.27
C ASP A 44 -6.65 -6.61 -4.56
N TRP A 45 -6.83 -5.71 -5.52
CA TRP A 45 -6.01 -5.63 -6.73
C TRP A 45 -4.52 -5.59 -6.43
N ALA A 46 -4.11 -4.73 -5.50
CA ALA A 46 -2.72 -4.58 -5.11
C ALA A 46 -2.17 -5.88 -4.48
N LEU A 47 -2.94 -6.55 -3.62
CA LEU A 47 -2.51 -7.81 -2.99
C LEU A 47 -2.41 -8.95 -4.01
N GLU A 48 -3.32 -9.02 -4.98
CA GLU A 48 -3.36 -10.06 -6.01
C GLU A 48 -2.23 -9.91 -7.04
N HIS A 49 -1.94 -8.68 -7.48
CA HIS A 49 -0.97 -8.43 -8.56
C HIS A 49 0.47 -8.33 -8.05
N ASN A 50 0.66 -8.06 -6.75
CA ASN A 50 1.99 -7.93 -6.15
C ASN A 50 2.24 -9.10 -5.21
N LYS A 51 2.81 -10.19 -5.76
CA LYS A 51 3.16 -11.36 -4.95
C LYS A 51 4.14 -10.98 -3.85
N GLY A 52 3.76 -11.30 -2.61
CA GLY A 52 4.55 -10.99 -1.42
C GLY A 52 4.31 -9.59 -0.86
N LEU A 53 3.37 -8.81 -1.42
CA LEU A 53 2.91 -7.57 -0.79
C LEU A 53 2.03 -7.88 0.42
N GLU A 54 2.44 -7.38 1.57
CA GLU A 54 1.71 -7.41 2.82
C GLU A 54 1.36 -5.98 3.24
N LEU A 55 0.08 -5.76 3.52
CA LEU A 55 -0.47 -4.48 3.88
C LEU A 55 -1.01 -4.54 5.31
N ARG A 56 -0.65 -3.55 6.13
CA ARG A 56 -1.20 -3.38 7.49
C ARG A 56 -2.01 -2.10 7.57
N GLU A 57 -3.12 -2.12 8.30
CA GLU A 57 -3.93 -0.93 8.53
C GLU A 57 -3.16 0.14 9.32
N PHE A 58 -3.28 1.40 8.88
CA PHE A 58 -2.69 2.53 9.57
C PHE A 58 -3.54 2.92 10.78
N GLY A 59 -2.96 2.94 11.98
CA GLY A 59 -3.61 3.45 13.18
C GLY A 59 -4.33 2.41 14.05
N THR A 60 -4.31 1.13 13.69
CA THR A 60 -4.66 0.04 14.62
C THR A 60 -3.45 -0.25 15.51
N ASN A 61 -3.54 0.16 16.76
CA ASN A 61 -2.64 -0.21 17.86
C ASN A 61 -3.40 -1.09 18.84
#